data_AF-A0A3R9SLJ3-F1
#
_entry.id   AF-A0A3R9SLJ3-F1
#
_cell.length_a   1.000
_cell.length_b   1.000
_cell.length_c   1.000
_cell.angle_alpha   90.00
_cell.angle_beta   90.00
_cell.angle_gamma   90.00
#
_symmetry.space_group_name_H-M   'P 1'
#
loop_
_entity.id
_entity.type
_entity.pdbx_description
1 polymer ?
#
loop_
_entity_poly.entity_id
_entity_poly.type
_entity_poly.pdbx_seq_one_letter_code
_entity_poly.pdbx_strand_id
1 'polypeptide(L)'
;MTCYLDLSALQSVPAANLNRDDLGSPKQVRYGNATRIRVSSQSWKRAIRLGVEQDLGEKAARTRLVPTKVQDALQSAGWPADLAAFAGSQVAASAGKKGIGTESAGHTSVLLFLPEAAIDELAAVCNEHRDALEAAQGKKKPGKVLPPDRIEAILKRRTASISLLGRMLAELPDTNVDGAAQVAHAFTTHAAEPQRDYFTAVDDWLGEAETGSGHLDTAEFSAGVFYRYATVNVADLVTNLNGDAKTARTVLASFAEHFLLSLPQAKKNSTAPHTVPDLAYLAVREHRPLSLAAAFETPVTSEPDGGFSQPSRKALADYAANINRLTGDRNRRFHGHTVIDRNEKYASLGTACDSFDQLIDAAVEAALPTTEDQK
;
A
#
# COMPACT_ATOMS: atom_id res chain seq x y z
N MET A 1 11.32 14.70 18.57
CA MET A 1 10.45 13.78 19.36
C MET A 1 9.71 12.87 18.38
N THR A 2 9.53 11.60 18.69
CA THR A 2 8.78 10.66 17.83
C THR A 2 7.28 10.96 17.91
N CYS A 3 6.67 11.18 16.74
CA CYS A 3 5.25 11.52 16.58
C CYS A 3 4.63 10.56 15.57
N TYR A 4 3.44 10.06 15.87
CA TYR A 4 2.73 9.06 15.08
C TYR A 4 1.34 9.58 14.73
N LEU A 5 0.96 9.45 13.47
CA LEU A 5 -0.44 9.57 13.05
C LEU A 5 -1.03 8.16 12.97
N ASP A 6 -1.89 7.82 13.92
CA ASP A 6 -2.65 6.56 13.94
C ASP A 6 -3.97 6.75 13.19
N LEU A 7 -4.28 5.82 12.30
CA LEU A 7 -5.49 5.80 11.49
C LEU A 7 -6.26 4.51 11.74
N SER A 8 -7.47 4.62 12.26
CA SER A 8 -8.42 3.53 12.45
C SER A 8 -9.67 3.78 11.60
N ALA A 9 -10.16 2.75 10.93
CA ALA A 9 -11.41 2.84 10.18
C ALA A 9 -12.24 1.56 10.31
N LEU A 10 -13.56 1.71 10.31
CA LEU A 10 -14.53 0.64 10.18
C LEU A 10 -15.27 0.78 8.85
N GLN A 11 -15.20 -0.25 8.02
CA GLN A 11 -15.76 -0.22 6.68
C GLN A 11 -16.61 -1.45 6.43
N SER A 12 -17.90 -1.25 6.17
CA SER A 12 -18.78 -2.29 5.68
C SER A 12 -18.47 -2.56 4.21
N VAL A 13 -18.26 -3.83 3.86
CA VAL A 13 -18.01 -4.27 2.49
C VAL A 13 -19.07 -5.31 2.12
N PRO A 14 -19.76 -5.16 0.97
CA PRO A 14 -20.73 -6.14 0.48
C PRO A 14 -20.03 -7.44 0.04
N ALA A 15 -20.78 -8.37 -0.54
CA ALA A 15 -20.23 -9.63 -1.05
C ALA A 15 -19.08 -9.36 -2.04
N ALA A 16 -17.86 -9.69 -1.63
CA ALA A 16 -16.64 -9.36 -2.35
C ALA A 16 -15.51 -10.35 -2.05
N ASN A 17 -14.53 -10.42 -2.95
CA ASN A 17 -13.27 -11.11 -2.71
C ASN A 17 -12.10 -10.13 -2.89
N LEU A 18 -11.98 -9.21 -1.92
CA LEU A 18 -10.99 -8.12 -1.92
C LEU A 18 -9.54 -8.64 -1.88
N ASN A 19 -9.32 -9.83 -1.34
CA ASN A 19 -8.02 -10.48 -1.30
C ASN A 19 -8.14 -11.99 -1.12
N ARG A 20 -7.67 -12.74 -2.13
CA ARG A 20 -7.68 -14.20 -2.17
C ARG A 20 -6.34 -14.85 -1.91
N ASP A 21 -6.36 -16.11 -1.48
CA ASP A 21 -5.22 -17.01 -1.46
C ASP A 21 -4.93 -17.62 -2.84
N ASP A 22 -4.05 -18.62 -2.87
CA ASP A 22 -3.64 -19.37 -4.05
C ASP A 22 -4.75 -20.28 -4.62
N LEU A 23 -5.74 -20.65 -3.81
CA LEU A 23 -6.90 -21.44 -4.22
C LEU A 23 -8.09 -20.57 -4.67
N GLY A 24 -8.00 -19.26 -4.49
CA GLY A 24 -9.02 -18.30 -4.90
C GLY A 24 -9.99 -17.90 -3.78
N SER A 25 -9.86 -18.48 -2.60
CA SER A 25 -10.70 -18.21 -1.43
C SER A 25 -10.33 -16.88 -0.74
N PRO A 26 -11.30 -16.12 -0.20
CA PRO A 26 -11.02 -14.99 0.68
C PRO A 26 -10.09 -15.41 1.82
N LYS A 27 -9.01 -14.64 2.05
CA LYS A 27 -8.06 -14.97 3.12
C LYS A 27 -8.75 -14.87 4.48
N GLN A 28 -8.35 -15.75 5.40
CA GLN A 28 -8.91 -15.80 6.75
C GLN A 28 -7.84 -15.57 7.83
N VAL A 29 -8.30 -15.32 9.06
CA VAL A 29 -7.49 -15.30 10.29
C VAL A 29 -8.35 -15.73 11.47
N ARG A 30 -7.74 -16.38 12.46
CA ARG A 30 -8.41 -16.69 13.74
C ARG A 30 -8.00 -15.65 14.78
N TYR A 31 -8.97 -14.96 15.37
CA TYR A 31 -8.75 -13.95 16.41
C TYR A 31 -9.87 -14.01 17.46
N GLY A 32 -9.49 -14.08 18.74
CA GLY A 32 -10.41 -14.29 19.87
C GLY A 32 -11.31 -15.52 19.70
N ASN A 33 -10.72 -16.62 19.27
CA ASN A 33 -11.40 -17.89 19.01
C ASN A 33 -12.47 -17.88 17.90
N ALA A 34 -12.53 -16.84 17.06
CA ALA A 34 -13.43 -16.79 15.90
C ALA A 34 -12.67 -16.68 14.58
N THR A 35 -13.21 -17.31 13.53
CA THR A 35 -12.77 -17.17 12.15
C THR A 35 -13.22 -15.81 11.60
N ARG A 36 -12.28 -15.07 11.00
CA ARG A 36 -12.50 -13.74 10.42
C ARG A 36 -12.02 -13.74 8.98
N ILE A 37 -12.69 -12.97 8.14
CA ILE A 37 -12.15 -12.63 6.83
C ILE A 37 -11.06 -11.58 7.02
N ARG A 38 -9.95 -11.75 6.32
CA ARG A 38 -8.77 -10.89 6.39
C ARG A 38 -8.43 -10.34 5.01
N VAL A 39 -8.20 -9.04 4.92
CA VAL A 39 -7.57 -8.42 3.76
C VAL A 39 -6.12 -8.12 4.10
N SER A 40 -5.20 -8.61 3.27
CA SER A 40 -3.78 -8.49 3.56
C SER A 40 -3.28 -7.04 3.51
N SER A 41 -2.33 -6.69 4.39
CA SER A 41 -1.77 -5.34 4.47
C SER A 41 -1.15 -4.91 3.14
N GLN A 42 -0.53 -5.82 2.40
CA GLN A 42 0.04 -5.54 1.07
C GLN A 42 -1.02 -5.17 0.02
N SER A 43 -2.24 -5.72 0.13
CA SER A 43 -3.33 -5.43 -0.81
C SER A 43 -3.77 -3.97 -0.68
N TRP A 44 -3.99 -3.55 0.57
CA TRP A 44 -4.31 -2.17 0.92
C TRP A 44 -3.13 -1.22 0.67
N LYS A 45 -1.92 -1.59 1.09
CA LYS A 45 -0.71 -0.79 0.88
C LYS A 45 -0.47 -0.52 -0.61
N ARG A 46 -0.77 -1.48 -1.50
CA ARG A 46 -0.69 -1.26 -2.95
C ARG A 46 -1.73 -0.25 -3.43
N ALA A 47 -2.98 -0.37 -3.01
CA ALA A 47 -4.04 0.57 -3.39
C ALA A 47 -3.71 2.00 -2.94
N ILE A 48 -3.31 2.15 -1.66
CA ILE A 48 -2.91 3.43 -1.07
C ILE A 48 -1.73 4.03 -1.82
N ARG A 49 -0.67 3.23 -2.05
CA ARG A 49 0.54 3.68 -2.75
C ARG A 49 0.22 4.27 -4.11
N LEU A 50 -0.60 3.59 -4.92
CA LEU A 50 -0.92 4.05 -6.27
C LEU A 50 -1.70 5.37 -6.26
N GLY A 51 -2.57 5.56 -5.28
CA GLY A 51 -3.25 6.83 -5.08
C GLY A 51 -2.29 7.96 -4.73
N VAL A 52 -1.41 7.75 -3.76
CA VAL A 52 -0.38 8.73 -3.37
C VAL A 52 0.55 9.07 -4.54
N GLU A 53 0.97 8.06 -5.30
CA GLU A 53 1.79 8.23 -6.52
C GLU A 53 1.07 9.07 -7.57
N GLN A 54 -0.26 8.89 -7.72
CA GLN A 54 -1.08 9.67 -8.64
C GLN A 54 -1.19 11.14 -8.21
N ASP A 55 -1.48 11.41 -6.93
CA ASP A 55 -1.65 12.78 -6.43
C ASP A 55 -0.36 13.60 -6.55
N LEU A 56 0.78 12.96 -6.33
CA LEU A 56 2.10 13.60 -6.37
C LEU A 56 2.70 13.65 -7.77
N GLY A 57 2.09 12.99 -8.76
CA GLY A 57 2.65 12.89 -10.11
C GLY A 57 3.97 12.10 -10.19
N GLU A 58 4.27 11.27 -9.19
CA GLU A 58 5.47 10.44 -9.12
C GLU A 58 5.10 8.97 -9.22
N LYS A 59 5.74 8.21 -10.11
CA LYS A 59 5.53 6.75 -10.21
C LYS A 59 6.76 5.97 -9.78
N ALA A 60 6.56 4.98 -8.93
CA ALA A 60 7.60 4.02 -8.56
C ALA A 60 7.19 2.59 -8.94
N ALA A 61 8.03 1.94 -9.75
CA ALA A 61 7.81 0.59 -10.22
C ALA A 61 8.50 -0.42 -9.30
N ARG A 62 7.77 -1.49 -8.94
CA ARG A 62 8.36 -2.71 -8.39
C ARG A 62 8.54 -3.70 -9.52
N THR A 63 9.77 -3.94 -9.96
CA THR A 63 10.03 -4.72 -11.18
C THR A 63 11.34 -5.48 -11.15
N ARG A 64 11.36 -6.64 -11.80
CA ARG A 64 12.57 -7.41 -12.13
C ARG A 64 13.06 -7.11 -13.55
N LEU A 65 12.33 -6.24 -14.27
CA LEU A 65 12.50 -5.98 -15.69
C LEU A 65 13.33 -4.72 -15.96
N VAL A 66 14.12 -4.23 -15.00
CA VAL A 66 14.95 -3.03 -15.23
C VAL A 66 15.88 -3.21 -16.44
N PRO A 67 16.61 -4.34 -16.62
CA PRO A 67 17.41 -4.57 -17.81
C PRO A 67 16.60 -4.52 -19.11
N THR A 68 15.45 -5.20 -19.13
CA THR A 68 14.54 -5.23 -20.29
C THR A 68 13.98 -3.85 -20.60
N LYS A 69 13.61 -3.06 -19.58
CA LYS A 69 13.08 -1.71 -19.77
C LYS A 69 14.11 -0.72 -20.27
N VAL A 70 15.36 -0.84 -19.80
CA VAL A 70 16.47 -0.05 -20.37
C VAL A 70 16.74 -0.47 -21.81
N GLN A 71 16.71 -1.78 -22.12
CA GLN A 71 16.81 -2.28 -23.49
C GLN A 71 15.71 -1.68 -24.37
N ASP A 72 14.44 -1.74 -23.96
CA ASP A 72 13.30 -1.18 -24.72
C ASP A 72 13.50 0.32 -25.00
N ALA A 73 13.97 1.08 -24.01
CA ALA A 73 14.25 2.51 -24.14
C ALA A 73 15.39 2.78 -25.14
N LEU A 74 16.49 2.01 -25.08
CA LEU A 74 17.61 2.14 -26.01
C LEU A 74 17.24 1.74 -27.44
N GLN A 75 16.46 0.66 -27.61
CA GLN A 75 15.94 0.26 -28.92
C GLN A 75 15.04 1.34 -29.54
N SER A 76 14.18 1.94 -28.72
CA SER A 76 13.34 3.08 -29.14
C SER A 76 14.18 4.29 -29.53
N ALA A 77 15.36 4.46 -28.95
CA ALA A 77 16.37 5.46 -29.31
C ALA A 77 17.26 5.05 -30.52
N GLY A 78 16.95 3.94 -31.19
CA GLY A 78 17.63 3.50 -32.42
C GLY A 78 18.85 2.60 -32.21
N TRP A 79 19.06 2.04 -31.01
CA TRP A 79 20.14 1.08 -30.78
C TRP A 79 19.88 -0.26 -31.47
N PRO A 80 20.92 -0.94 -31.99
CA PRO A 80 20.81 -2.33 -32.41
C PRO A 80 20.31 -3.23 -31.26
N ALA A 81 19.43 -4.18 -31.58
CA ALA A 81 18.74 -4.99 -30.58
C ALA A 81 19.70 -5.72 -29.61
N ASP A 82 20.75 -6.33 -30.16
CA ASP A 82 21.75 -7.07 -29.37
C ASP A 82 22.59 -6.16 -28.47
N LEU A 83 22.89 -4.94 -28.94
CA LEU A 83 23.65 -3.96 -28.16
C LEU A 83 22.80 -3.39 -27.02
N ALA A 84 21.52 -3.10 -27.28
CA ALA A 84 20.58 -2.64 -26.27
C ALA A 84 20.34 -3.70 -25.18
N ALA A 85 20.19 -4.98 -25.58
CA ALA A 85 20.08 -6.10 -24.64
C ALA A 85 21.34 -6.24 -23.78
N PHE A 86 22.53 -6.14 -24.41
CA PHE A 86 23.79 -6.15 -23.70
C PHE A 86 23.91 -4.99 -22.71
N ALA A 87 23.55 -3.76 -23.13
CA ALA A 87 23.56 -2.57 -22.28
C ALA A 87 22.62 -2.71 -21.07
N GLY A 88 21.40 -3.21 -21.27
CA GLY A 88 20.47 -3.53 -20.18
C GLY A 88 21.06 -4.52 -19.17
N SER A 89 21.75 -5.56 -19.64
CA SER A 89 22.45 -6.50 -18.76
C SER A 89 23.63 -5.84 -18.00
N GLN A 90 24.32 -4.89 -18.65
CA GLN A 90 25.42 -4.14 -18.04
C GLN A 90 24.96 -3.19 -16.94
N VAL A 91 23.73 -2.68 -17.00
CA VAL A 91 23.12 -1.92 -15.89
C VAL A 91 23.02 -2.78 -14.64
N ALA A 92 22.51 -4.00 -14.74
CA ALA A 92 22.44 -4.93 -13.61
C ALA A 92 23.85 -5.35 -13.15
N ALA A 93 24.73 -5.73 -14.06
CA ALA A 93 26.11 -6.14 -13.73
C ALA A 93 26.94 -5.02 -13.08
N SER A 94 26.69 -3.77 -13.44
CA SER A 94 27.38 -2.60 -12.90
C SER A 94 26.71 -2.01 -11.66
N ALA A 95 25.58 -2.57 -11.21
CA ALA A 95 24.89 -2.11 -10.01
C ALA A 95 25.68 -2.47 -8.73
N GLY A 96 26.35 -1.46 -8.17
CA GLY A 96 27.16 -1.57 -6.95
C GLY A 96 28.37 -2.50 -7.09
N LYS A 97 28.95 -2.90 -5.94
CA LYS A 97 30.24 -3.63 -5.92
C LYS A 97 30.15 -5.06 -6.45
N LYS A 98 29.05 -5.78 -6.23
CA LYS A 98 28.89 -7.18 -6.66
C LYS A 98 28.08 -7.35 -7.96
N GLY A 99 27.40 -6.30 -8.42
CA GLY A 99 26.40 -6.45 -9.47
C GLY A 99 25.12 -7.10 -8.93
N ILE A 100 24.05 -6.99 -9.70
CA ILE A 100 22.78 -7.67 -9.49
C ILE A 100 22.74 -8.88 -10.42
N GLY A 101 22.40 -10.05 -9.88
CA GLY A 101 22.25 -11.26 -10.69
C GLY A 101 21.11 -11.13 -11.71
N THR A 102 21.22 -11.83 -12.83
CA THR A 102 20.13 -11.94 -13.81
C THR A 102 19.74 -13.41 -14.01
N GLU A 103 18.44 -13.68 -14.06
CA GLU A 103 17.87 -15.00 -14.35
C GLU A 103 17.56 -15.17 -15.84
N SER A 104 16.98 -16.32 -16.20
CA SER A 104 16.46 -16.59 -17.54
C SER A 104 15.51 -15.46 -18.00
N ALA A 105 15.58 -15.12 -19.29
CA ALA A 105 14.94 -13.96 -19.91
C ALA A 105 15.52 -12.58 -19.56
N GLY A 106 16.66 -12.50 -18.85
CA GLY A 106 17.37 -11.23 -18.61
C GLY A 106 16.77 -10.39 -17.48
N HIS A 107 15.90 -10.98 -16.65
CA HIS A 107 15.32 -10.32 -15.47
C HIS A 107 16.32 -10.32 -14.32
N THR A 108 16.29 -9.31 -13.46
CA THR A 108 17.10 -9.33 -12.23
C THR A 108 16.64 -10.46 -11.30
N SER A 109 17.57 -11.08 -10.57
CA SER A 109 17.30 -12.08 -9.51
C SER A 109 16.44 -11.49 -8.39
N VAL A 110 16.54 -10.19 -8.15
CA VAL A 110 15.83 -9.46 -7.11
C VAL A 110 14.80 -8.50 -7.69
N LEU A 111 13.73 -8.24 -6.93
CA LEU A 111 12.72 -7.24 -7.26
C LEU A 111 13.22 -5.85 -6.85
N LEU A 112 13.39 -4.96 -7.82
CA LEU A 112 13.80 -3.57 -7.57
C LEU A 112 12.58 -2.69 -7.34
N PHE A 113 12.70 -1.69 -6.46
CA PHE A 113 11.70 -0.64 -6.27
C PHE A 113 12.34 0.73 -6.50
N LEU A 114 12.01 1.36 -7.61
CA LEU A 114 12.66 2.57 -8.10
C LEU A 114 11.66 3.47 -8.85
N PRO A 115 11.93 4.78 -8.96
CA PRO A 115 11.14 5.69 -9.80
C PRO A 115 11.12 5.21 -11.26
N GLU A 116 10.00 5.33 -11.98
CA GLU A 116 9.93 4.95 -13.40
C GLU A 116 10.93 5.76 -14.26
N ALA A 117 11.09 7.06 -13.96
CA ALA A 117 12.07 7.92 -14.61
C ALA A 117 13.53 7.46 -14.44
N ALA A 118 13.82 6.54 -13.50
CA ALA A 118 15.16 5.98 -13.36
C ALA A 118 15.56 5.15 -14.59
N ILE A 119 14.60 4.60 -15.33
CA ILE A 119 14.88 3.84 -16.56
C ILE A 119 15.48 4.76 -17.63
N ASP A 120 14.91 5.95 -17.84
CA ASP A 120 15.42 6.91 -18.83
C ASP A 120 16.81 7.43 -18.45
N GLU A 121 17.06 7.64 -17.16
CA GLU A 121 18.39 8.02 -16.66
C GLU A 121 19.42 6.91 -16.85
N LEU A 122 19.05 5.64 -16.61
CA LEU A 122 19.93 4.51 -16.86
C LEU A 122 20.23 4.37 -18.36
N ALA A 123 19.23 4.58 -19.22
CA ALA A 123 19.42 4.61 -20.67
C ALA A 123 20.33 5.78 -21.11
N ALA A 124 20.22 6.95 -20.48
CA ALA A 124 21.12 8.08 -20.72
C ALA A 124 22.58 7.73 -20.35
N VAL A 125 22.80 7.05 -19.22
CA VAL A 125 24.15 6.55 -18.86
C VAL A 125 24.66 5.57 -19.92
N CYS A 126 23.82 4.66 -20.43
CA CYS A 126 24.22 3.77 -21.52
C CYS A 126 24.58 4.55 -22.79
N ASN A 127 23.84 5.61 -23.13
CA ASN A 127 24.14 6.48 -24.27
C ASN A 127 25.50 7.17 -24.16
N GLU A 128 25.82 7.73 -22.99
CA GLU A 128 27.12 8.37 -22.74
C GLU A 128 28.32 7.41 -22.82
N HIS A 129 28.09 6.12 -22.57
CA HIS A 129 29.11 5.07 -22.58
C HIS A 129 28.96 4.09 -23.74
N ARG A 130 28.32 4.51 -24.84
CA ARG A 130 28.04 3.65 -26.00
C ARG A 130 29.30 2.99 -26.56
N ASP A 131 30.36 3.75 -26.81
CA ASP A 131 31.60 3.22 -27.39
C ASP A 131 32.23 2.12 -26.52
N ALA A 132 32.17 2.28 -25.20
CA ALA A 132 32.65 1.28 -24.25
C ALA A 132 31.79 0.01 -24.26
N LEU A 133 30.47 0.16 -24.41
CA LEU A 133 29.53 -0.96 -24.54
C LEU A 133 29.73 -1.72 -25.85
N GLU A 134 29.91 -1.02 -26.97
CA GLU A 134 30.21 -1.63 -28.28
C GLU A 134 31.55 -2.39 -28.23
N ALA A 135 32.60 -1.79 -27.66
CA ALA A 135 33.90 -2.44 -27.50
C ALA A 135 33.90 -3.63 -26.52
N ALA A 136 32.93 -3.71 -25.61
CA ALA A 136 32.79 -4.80 -24.67
C ALA A 136 31.85 -5.92 -25.16
N GLN A 137 31.01 -5.63 -26.15
CA GLN A 137 30.07 -6.59 -26.73
C GLN A 137 30.83 -7.79 -27.33
N GLY A 138 30.35 -9.01 -27.06
CA GLY A 138 30.99 -10.25 -27.53
C GLY A 138 32.16 -10.76 -26.66
N LYS A 139 32.62 -10.01 -25.66
CA LYS A 139 33.60 -10.52 -24.68
C LYS A 139 32.94 -11.53 -23.74
N LYS A 140 33.59 -12.67 -23.48
CA LYS A 140 33.09 -13.71 -22.55
C LYS A 140 32.93 -13.22 -21.10
N LYS A 141 33.73 -12.25 -20.67
CA LYS A 141 33.67 -11.60 -19.35
C LYS A 141 33.98 -10.10 -19.51
N PRO A 142 32.99 -9.26 -19.87
CA PRO A 142 33.21 -7.84 -20.15
C PRO A 142 33.55 -7.01 -18.91
N GLY A 143 33.37 -7.57 -17.69
CA GLY A 143 33.50 -6.81 -16.46
C GLY A 143 32.36 -5.81 -16.31
N LYS A 144 32.60 -4.73 -15.54
CA LYS A 144 31.67 -3.60 -15.41
C LYS A 144 32.04 -2.55 -16.43
N VAL A 145 31.15 -2.31 -17.39
CA VAL A 145 31.39 -1.35 -18.46
C VAL A 145 30.84 0.03 -18.10
N LEU A 146 29.84 0.09 -17.22
CA LEU A 146 29.19 1.32 -16.78
C LEU A 146 29.73 1.78 -15.42
N PRO A 147 29.73 3.10 -15.14
CA PRO A 147 30.20 3.65 -13.87
C PRO A 147 29.34 3.17 -12.69
N PRO A 148 29.87 2.30 -11.79
CA PRO A 148 29.04 1.66 -10.77
C PRO A 148 28.39 2.63 -9.79
N ASP A 149 29.12 3.68 -9.38
CA ASP A 149 28.63 4.66 -8.41
C ASP A 149 27.44 5.47 -8.96
N ARG A 150 27.44 5.77 -10.26
CA ARG A 150 26.34 6.50 -10.91
C ARG A 150 25.11 5.62 -11.11
N ILE A 151 25.30 4.37 -11.55
CA ILE A 151 24.20 3.40 -11.62
C ILE A 151 23.58 3.21 -10.24
N GLU A 152 24.40 3.03 -9.22
CA GLU A 152 23.95 2.88 -7.85
C GLU A 152 23.22 4.13 -7.34
N ALA A 153 23.69 5.34 -7.66
CA ALA A 153 23.00 6.59 -7.31
C ALA A 153 21.58 6.67 -7.92
N ILE A 154 21.44 6.28 -9.20
CA ILE A 154 20.14 6.26 -9.88
C ILE A 154 19.20 5.23 -9.23
N LEU A 155 19.71 4.02 -8.97
CA LEU A 155 18.96 2.96 -8.27
C LEU A 155 18.61 3.34 -6.82
N LYS A 156 19.43 4.17 -6.16
CA LYS A 156 19.20 4.68 -4.80
C LYS A 156 18.10 5.72 -4.74
N ARG A 157 17.72 6.36 -5.84
CA ARG A 157 16.75 7.45 -5.84
C ARG A 157 15.44 7.06 -5.17
N ARG A 158 14.87 8.00 -4.42
CA ARG A 158 13.65 7.84 -3.63
C ARG A 158 12.55 8.71 -4.25
N THR A 159 11.36 8.16 -4.37
CA THR A 159 10.12 8.93 -4.50
C THR A 159 9.53 9.15 -3.12
N ALA A 160 8.52 10.02 -3.03
CA ALA A 160 7.72 10.16 -1.81
C ALA A 160 7.11 8.82 -1.35
N SER A 161 6.64 7.99 -2.28
CA SER A 161 6.08 6.66 -1.98
C SER A 161 7.12 5.67 -1.44
N ILE A 162 8.38 5.74 -1.91
CA ILE A 162 9.50 4.96 -1.37
C ILE A 162 9.87 5.46 0.03
N SER A 163 9.94 6.77 0.24
CA SER A 163 10.22 7.36 1.55
C SER A 163 9.15 7.03 2.60
N LEU A 164 7.88 6.89 2.18
CA LEU A 164 6.77 6.52 3.04
C LEU A 164 6.73 5.02 3.37
N LEU A 165 6.86 4.16 2.35
CA LEU A 165 6.62 2.71 2.49
C LEU A 165 7.89 1.89 2.69
N GLY A 166 9.05 2.51 2.50
CA GLY A 166 10.36 1.88 2.57
C GLY A 166 10.72 1.06 1.33
N ARG A 167 11.98 0.63 1.31
CA ARG A 167 12.56 -0.25 0.30
C ARG A 167 13.59 -1.15 0.96
N MET A 168 13.51 -2.44 0.65
CA MET A 168 14.55 -3.41 0.98
C MET A 168 15.18 -3.92 -0.31
N LEU A 169 16.50 -3.87 -0.40
CA LEU A 169 17.29 -4.41 -1.50
C LEU A 169 18.56 -5.05 -0.94
N ALA A 170 18.54 -6.38 -0.78
CA ALA A 170 19.62 -7.12 -0.12
C ALA A 170 20.97 -7.02 -0.85
N GLU A 171 20.97 -6.93 -2.18
CA GLU A 171 22.19 -6.85 -2.99
C GLU A 171 22.88 -5.47 -2.92
N LEU A 172 22.14 -4.43 -2.51
CA LEU A 172 22.64 -3.06 -2.32
C LEU A 172 22.16 -2.53 -0.95
N PRO A 173 22.76 -2.96 0.17
CA PRO A 173 22.29 -2.61 1.52
C PRO A 173 22.18 -1.11 1.77
N ASP A 174 23.10 -0.33 1.19
CA ASP A 174 23.13 1.13 1.31
C ASP A 174 21.95 1.83 0.60
N THR A 175 21.12 1.09 -0.14
CA THR A 175 19.89 1.59 -0.78
C THR A 175 18.64 1.38 0.09
N ASN A 176 18.77 0.67 1.22
CA ASN A 176 17.64 0.37 2.09
C ASN A 176 17.06 1.66 2.67
N VAL A 177 15.73 1.71 2.73
CA VAL A 177 14.97 2.80 3.33
C VAL A 177 13.97 2.14 4.28
N ASP A 178 14.09 2.44 5.56
CA ASP A 178 13.09 2.03 6.54
C ASP A 178 11.82 2.84 6.31
N GLY A 179 10.70 2.14 6.10
CA GLY A 179 9.43 2.79 5.82
C GLY A 179 8.84 3.47 7.05
N ALA A 180 8.34 4.69 6.88
CA ALA A 180 7.67 5.44 7.93
C ALA A 180 6.25 4.92 8.23
N ALA A 181 5.59 4.27 7.26
CA ALA A 181 4.21 3.79 7.39
C ALA A 181 4.09 2.29 7.69
N GLN A 182 3.35 1.98 8.75
CA GLN A 182 2.97 0.64 9.15
C GLN A 182 1.49 0.42 8.82
N VAL A 183 1.17 -0.63 8.08
CA VAL A 183 -0.22 -0.95 7.68
C VAL A 183 -0.55 -2.35 8.20
N ALA A 184 -1.56 -2.46 9.04
CA ALA A 184 -2.01 -3.74 9.57
C ALA A 184 -2.82 -4.52 8.54
N HIS A 185 -2.94 -5.83 8.75
CA HIS A 185 -3.97 -6.62 8.09
C HIS A 185 -5.35 -6.13 8.55
N ALA A 186 -6.27 -5.90 7.62
CA ALA A 186 -7.65 -5.62 7.97
C ALA A 186 -8.39 -6.95 8.20
N PHE A 187 -9.32 -6.98 9.15
CA PHE A 187 -10.10 -8.18 9.46
C PHE A 187 -11.53 -7.84 9.89
N THR A 188 -12.46 -8.78 9.76
CA THR A 188 -13.85 -8.55 10.16
C THR A 188 -13.99 -8.42 11.69
N THR A 189 -14.78 -7.44 12.15
CA THR A 189 -15.05 -7.19 13.58
C THR A 189 -15.94 -8.24 14.23
N HIS A 190 -16.67 -9.00 13.42
CA HIS A 190 -17.51 -10.16 13.78
C HIS A 190 -16.99 -11.45 13.11
N ALA A 191 -17.48 -12.61 13.57
CA ALA A 191 -17.17 -13.89 12.92
C ALA A 191 -17.71 -13.87 11.49
N ALA A 192 -16.94 -14.40 10.54
CA ALA A 192 -17.31 -14.45 9.14
C ALA A 192 -16.54 -15.56 8.43
N GLU A 193 -17.23 -16.24 7.52
CA GLU A 193 -16.69 -17.33 6.71
C GLU A 193 -16.92 -17.04 5.22
N PRO A 194 -16.04 -17.54 4.33
CA PRO A 194 -16.28 -17.48 2.90
C PRO A 194 -17.60 -18.15 2.52
N GLN A 195 -18.32 -17.53 1.60
CA GLN A 195 -19.55 -18.03 1.01
C GLN A 195 -19.26 -18.49 -0.42
N ARG A 196 -19.73 -19.68 -0.76
CA ARG A 196 -19.59 -20.25 -2.10
C ARG A 196 -20.64 -19.69 -3.04
N ASP A 197 -20.20 -19.37 -4.24
CA ASP A 197 -21.02 -18.94 -5.36
C ASP A 197 -20.80 -19.91 -6.52
N TYR A 198 -21.86 -20.65 -6.86
CA TYR A 198 -21.86 -21.58 -7.99
C TYR A 198 -22.32 -20.81 -9.23
N PHE A 199 -21.45 -20.73 -10.24
CA PHE A 199 -21.74 -19.98 -11.46
C PHE A 199 -21.51 -20.82 -12.72
N THR A 200 -22.24 -20.47 -13.77
CA THR A 200 -22.07 -21.04 -15.10
C THR A 200 -21.72 -19.96 -16.10
N ALA A 201 -21.02 -20.33 -17.18
CA ALA A 201 -20.99 -19.54 -18.40
C ALA A 201 -21.81 -20.28 -19.45
N VAL A 202 -22.83 -19.62 -19.98
CA VAL A 202 -23.70 -20.16 -21.04
C VAL A 202 -22.99 -19.99 -22.38
N ASP A 203 -23.09 -21.00 -23.25
CA ASP A 203 -22.63 -20.90 -24.63
C ASP A 203 -23.81 -20.46 -25.51
N ASP A 204 -23.66 -19.28 -26.13
CA ASP A 204 -24.72 -18.65 -26.91
C ASP A 204 -25.01 -19.35 -28.25
N TRP A 205 -24.16 -20.29 -28.69
CA TRP A 205 -24.29 -20.98 -29.98
C TRP A 205 -24.77 -22.44 -29.85
N LEU A 206 -25.03 -22.92 -28.63
CA LEU A 206 -25.74 -24.18 -28.42
C LEU A 206 -27.21 -24.03 -28.85
N GLY A 207 -27.76 -25.05 -29.53
CA GLY A 207 -29.14 -25.02 -30.01
C GLY A 207 -30.16 -25.01 -28.87
N GLU A 208 -31.40 -24.54 -29.11
CA GLU A 208 -32.45 -24.38 -28.08
C GLU A 208 -32.80 -25.65 -27.28
N ALA A 209 -32.46 -26.84 -27.80
CA ALA A 209 -32.65 -28.13 -27.14
C ALA A 209 -31.50 -28.53 -26.19
N GLU A 210 -30.36 -27.85 -26.26
CA GLU A 210 -29.18 -28.09 -25.43
C GLU A 210 -29.03 -26.91 -24.45
N THR A 211 -29.72 -26.97 -23.31
CA THR A 211 -29.46 -26.08 -22.17
C THR A 211 -28.14 -26.50 -21.49
N GLY A 212 -27.01 -26.29 -22.17
CA GLY A 212 -25.68 -26.66 -21.72
C GLY A 212 -24.93 -25.46 -21.15
N SER A 213 -24.39 -25.57 -19.94
CA SER A 213 -23.35 -24.64 -19.48
C SER A 213 -22.03 -24.97 -20.20
N GLY A 214 -21.48 -24.01 -20.94
CA GLY A 214 -20.14 -24.12 -21.54
C GLY A 214 -19.03 -24.15 -20.48
N HIS A 215 -19.34 -23.73 -19.26
CA HIS A 215 -18.46 -23.78 -18.10
C HIS A 215 -19.26 -23.83 -16.79
N LEU A 216 -18.75 -24.53 -15.79
CA LEU A 216 -19.26 -24.58 -14.42
C LEU A 216 -18.06 -24.48 -13.46
N ASP A 217 -18.13 -23.56 -12.50
CA ASP A 217 -17.10 -23.41 -11.48
C ASP A 217 -17.68 -22.81 -10.19
N THR A 218 -16.90 -22.79 -9.12
CA THR A 218 -17.28 -22.23 -7.82
C THR A 218 -16.30 -21.14 -7.41
N ALA A 219 -16.82 -19.94 -7.18
CA ALA A 219 -16.08 -18.85 -6.57
C ALA A 219 -16.41 -18.75 -5.07
N GLU A 220 -15.54 -18.12 -4.31
CA GLU A 220 -15.84 -17.76 -2.91
C GLU A 220 -15.77 -16.24 -2.71
N PHE A 221 -16.73 -15.73 -1.95
CA PHE A 221 -16.87 -14.33 -1.58
C PHE A 221 -17.12 -14.18 -0.08
N SER A 222 -17.06 -12.95 0.40
CA SER A 222 -17.38 -12.64 1.79
C SER A 222 -17.96 -11.24 1.89
N ALA A 223 -18.80 -11.01 2.89
CA ALA A 223 -19.27 -9.68 3.28
C ALA A 223 -18.97 -9.47 4.78
N GLY A 224 -18.84 -8.22 5.19
CA GLY A 224 -18.67 -7.91 6.60
C GLY A 224 -18.12 -6.53 6.89
N VAL A 225 -18.03 -6.21 8.18
CA VAL A 225 -17.47 -4.96 8.68
C VAL A 225 -16.01 -5.16 9.00
N PHE A 226 -15.12 -4.52 8.25
CA PHE A 226 -13.68 -4.63 8.41
C PHE A 226 -13.14 -3.53 9.33
N TYR A 227 -12.35 -3.93 10.32
CA TYR A 227 -11.45 -3.02 11.03
C TYR A 227 -10.14 -2.88 10.26
N ARG A 228 -9.75 -1.63 10.03
CA ARG A 228 -8.55 -1.22 9.29
C ARG A 228 -7.70 -0.36 10.21
N TYR A 229 -6.38 -0.59 10.18
CA TYR A 229 -5.43 0.19 10.97
C TYR A 229 -4.15 0.47 10.20
N ALA A 230 -3.68 1.70 10.27
CA ALA A 230 -2.36 2.10 9.84
C ALA A 230 -1.78 3.13 10.83
N THR A 231 -0.46 3.28 10.84
CA THR A 231 0.21 4.36 11.56
C THR A 231 1.39 4.86 10.75
N VAL A 232 1.65 6.17 10.80
CA VAL A 232 2.79 6.80 10.14
C VAL A 232 3.67 7.43 11.20
N ASN A 233 4.94 7.02 11.26
CA ASN A 233 5.95 7.75 12.03
C ASN A 233 6.31 9.03 11.28
N VAL A 234 5.78 10.15 11.75
CA VAL A 234 5.92 11.46 11.13
C VAL A 234 7.37 11.93 11.13
N ALA A 235 8.12 11.63 12.20
CA ALA A 235 9.53 12.00 12.30
C ALA A 235 10.40 11.24 11.30
N ASP A 236 10.15 9.94 11.13
CA ASP A 236 10.87 9.13 10.13
C ASP A 236 10.49 9.57 8.71
N LEU A 237 9.22 9.92 8.46
CA LEU A 237 8.79 10.43 7.16
C LEU A 237 9.53 11.71 6.78
N VAL A 238 9.58 12.69 7.69
CA VAL A 238 10.32 13.95 7.48
C VAL A 238 11.81 13.67 7.25
N THR A 239 12.40 12.74 8.01
CA THR A 239 13.80 12.34 7.84
C THR A 239 14.05 11.70 6.47
N ASN A 240 13.15 10.81 6.03
CA ASN A 240 13.22 10.14 4.74
C ASN A 240 13.01 11.10 3.55
N LEU A 241 12.38 12.25 3.80
CA LEU A 241 12.19 13.36 2.86
C LEU A 241 13.21 14.48 3.07
N ASN A 242 14.37 14.18 3.67
CA ASN A 242 15.48 15.11 3.84
C ASN A 242 15.13 16.40 4.60
N GLY A 243 14.15 16.35 5.50
CA GLY A 243 13.69 17.49 6.28
C GLY A 243 12.61 18.34 5.62
N ASP A 244 12.12 17.98 4.43
CA ASP A 244 11.06 18.70 3.74
C ASP A 244 9.70 18.47 4.40
N ALA A 245 9.36 19.33 5.36
CA ALA A 245 8.10 19.30 6.09
C ALA A 245 6.87 19.57 5.21
N LYS A 246 7.02 20.35 4.12
CA LYS A 246 5.90 20.68 3.22
C LYS A 246 5.51 19.46 2.39
N THR A 247 6.50 18.77 1.81
CA THR A 247 6.28 17.51 1.12
C THR A 247 5.78 16.44 2.09
N ALA A 248 6.34 16.36 3.30
CA ALA A 248 5.87 15.42 4.34
C ALA A 248 4.39 15.63 4.69
N ARG A 249 3.93 16.88 4.84
CA ARG A 249 2.52 17.23 5.06
C ARG A 249 1.64 16.72 3.90
N THR A 250 2.05 17.00 2.66
CA THR A 250 1.30 16.59 1.45
C THR A 250 1.19 15.06 1.37
N VAL A 251 2.30 14.35 1.62
CA VAL A 251 2.35 12.88 1.65
C VAL A 251 1.48 12.30 2.77
N LEU A 252 1.49 12.92 3.96
CA LEU A 252 0.70 12.47 5.11
C LEU A 252 -0.80 12.63 4.85
N ALA A 253 -1.22 13.77 4.30
CA ALA A 253 -2.61 14.03 3.92
C ALA A 253 -3.09 13.06 2.84
N SER A 254 -2.35 12.92 1.74
CA SER A 254 -2.67 11.98 0.65
C SER A 254 -2.69 10.52 1.15
N PHE A 255 -1.77 10.12 2.03
CA PHE A 255 -1.81 8.79 2.63
C PHE A 255 -3.07 8.57 3.48
N ALA A 256 -3.48 9.55 4.27
CA ALA A 256 -4.69 9.47 5.09
C ALA A 256 -5.95 9.41 4.23
N GLU A 257 -6.02 10.23 3.17
CA GLU A 257 -7.10 10.22 2.19
C GLU A 257 -7.22 8.86 1.50
N HIS A 258 -6.12 8.34 0.92
CA HIS A 258 -6.14 7.04 0.26
C HIS A 258 -6.30 5.88 1.24
N PHE A 259 -5.90 6.04 2.51
CA PHE A 259 -6.29 5.10 3.55
C PHE A 259 -7.80 5.06 3.71
N LEU A 260 -8.53 6.18 3.65
CA LEU A 260 -9.98 6.15 3.80
C LEU A 260 -10.69 5.72 2.50
N LEU A 261 -10.27 6.25 1.35
CA LEU A 261 -11.05 6.21 0.11
C LEU A 261 -10.64 5.12 -0.89
N SER A 262 -9.41 4.58 -0.81
CA SER A 262 -9.00 3.53 -1.75
C SER A 262 -9.70 2.19 -1.44
N LEU A 263 -9.58 1.20 -2.34
CA LEU A 263 -10.05 -0.17 -2.13
C LEU A 263 -9.19 -1.16 -2.92
N PRO A 264 -8.88 -2.36 -2.41
CA PRO A 264 -8.29 -3.43 -3.22
C PRO A 264 -9.12 -3.75 -4.47
N GLN A 265 -8.44 -4.00 -5.58
CA GLN A 265 -9.09 -4.12 -6.90
C GLN A 265 -9.37 -5.57 -7.33
N ALA A 266 -9.14 -6.56 -6.45
CA ALA A 266 -9.33 -7.98 -6.76
C ALA A 266 -10.82 -8.29 -6.95
N LYS A 267 -11.18 -9.01 -8.03
CA LYS A 267 -12.56 -9.44 -8.37
C LYS A 267 -13.60 -8.31 -8.34
N LYS A 268 -13.17 -7.04 -8.43
CA LYS A 268 -14.07 -5.89 -8.39
C LYS A 268 -15.08 -5.87 -9.55
N ASN A 269 -14.67 -6.30 -10.74
CA ASN A 269 -15.54 -6.24 -11.93
C ASN A 269 -16.73 -7.20 -11.82
N SER A 270 -16.61 -8.27 -11.04
CA SER A 270 -17.68 -9.25 -10.83
C SER A 270 -18.51 -8.99 -9.57
N THR A 271 -18.12 -8.03 -8.71
CA THR A 271 -18.77 -7.82 -7.39
C THR A 271 -19.02 -6.35 -7.02
N ALA A 272 -18.46 -5.39 -7.75
CA ALA A 272 -18.56 -3.94 -7.53
C ALA A 272 -18.49 -3.50 -6.04
N PRO A 273 -17.45 -3.87 -5.27
CA PRO A 273 -17.42 -3.68 -3.82
C PRO A 273 -16.99 -2.27 -3.38
N HIS A 274 -17.42 -1.24 -4.11
CA HIS A 274 -16.99 0.14 -3.94
C HIS A 274 -17.71 0.81 -2.76
N THR A 275 -17.09 0.78 -1.58
CA THR A 275 -17.62 1.41 -0.34
C THR A 275 -16.60 2.36 0.29
N VAL A 276 -17.06 3.15 1.24
CA VAL A 276 -16.24 4.01 2.12
C VAL A 276 -16.41 3.59 3.59
N PRO A 277 -15.50 3.97 4.50
CA PRO A 277 -15.66 3.71 5.93
C PRO A 277 -16.91 4.38 6.53
N ASP A 278 -17.62 3.66 7.40
CA ASP A 278 -18.75 4.19 8.17
C ASP A 278 -18.28 4.94 9.44
N LEU A 279 -17.03 4.72 9.84
CA LEU A 279 -16.36 5.44 10.94
C LEU A 279 -14.87 5.54 10.61
N ALA A 280 -14.32 6.74 10.71
CA ALA A 280 -12.89 7.02 10.72
C ALA A 280 -12.51 7.64 12.07
N TYR A 281 -11.41 7.18 12.67
CA TYR A 281 -10.84 7.73 13.90
C TYR A 281 -9.35 7.94 13.70
N LEU A 282 -8.89 9.19 13.80
CA LEU A 282 -7.49 9.55 13.68
C LEU A 282 -6.96 10.06 15.01
N ALA A 283 -5.73 9.71 15.36
CA ALA A 283 -5.08 10.20 16.57
C ALA A 283 -3.61 10.52 16.33
N VAL A 284 -3.15 11.65 16.84
CA VAL A 284 -1.73 12.04 16.83
C VAL A 284 -1.15 11.77 18.21
N ARG A 285 -0.15 10.87 18.27
CA ARG A 285 0.46 10.40 19.51
C ARG A 285 1.96 10.58 19.51
N GLU A 286 2.52 10.77 20.68
CA GLU A 286 3.97 10.80 20.89
C GLU A 286 4.47 9.46 21.48
N HIS A 287 5.75 9.18 21.26
CA HIS A 287 6.48 8.00 21.74
C HIS A 287 6.06 6.64 21.14
N ARG A 288 4.76 6.36 21.01
CA ARG A 288 4.28 5.09 20.42
C ARG A 288 2.92 5.21 19.75
N PRO A 289 2.69 4.43 18.67
CA PRO A 289 1.36 4.25 18.08
C PRO A 289 0.51 3.25 18.90
N LEU A 290 -0.82 3.33 18.77
CA LEU A 290 -1.77 2.44 19.44
C LEU A 290 -2.88 1.94 18.51
N SER A 291 -2.85 0.64 18.21
CA SER A 291 -3.96 -0.05 17.53
C SER A 291 -5.13 -0.32 18.47
N LEU A 292 -6.34 -0.16 17.96
CA LEU A 292 -7.60 -0.51 18.64
C LEU A 292 -8.12 -1.91 18.25
N ALA A 293 -7.30 -2.76 17.62
CA ALA A 293 -7.70 -4.11 17.19
C ALA A 293 -8.30 -4.97 18.31
N ALA A 294 -7.80 -4.80 19.53
CA ALA A 294 -8.27 -5.53 20.71
C ALA A 294 -9.71 -5.19 21.13
N ALA A 295 -10.31 -4.12 20.58
CA ALA A 295 -11.76 -3.88 20.68
C ALA A 295 -12.59 -5.04 20.09
N PHE A 296 -12.00 -5.83 19.19
CA PHE A 296 -12.65 -6.90 18.45
C PHE A 296 -12.06 -8.28 18.75
N GLU A 297 -11.31 -8.39 19.85
CA GLU A 297 -10.83 -9.68 20.35
C GLU A 297 -12.04 -10.58 20.62
N THR A 298 -12.96 -10.13 21.48
CA THR A 298 -14.30 -10.71 21.53
C THR A 298 -15.07 -10.36 20.23
N PRO A 299 -15.60 -11.35 19.48
CA PRO A 299 -16.36 -11.09 18.26
C PRO A 299 -17.61 -10.25 18.50
N VAL A 300 -17.78 -9.21 17.70
CA VAL A 300 -18.99 -8.38 17.72
C VAL A 300 -20.19 -9.23 17.32
N THR A 301 -21.27 -9.16 18.10
CA THR A 301 -22.58 -9.73 17.80
C THR A 301 -23.43 -8.73 17.04
N SER A 302 -24.35 -9.21 16.20
CA SER A 302 -25.28 -8.32 15.50
C SER A 302 -26.32 -7.73 16.46
N GLU A 303 -26.92 -6.60 16.07
CA GLU A 303 -28.15 -6.13 16.70
C GLU A 303 -29.30 -7.14 16.52
N PRO A 304 -30.37 -7.06 17.35
CA PRO A 304 -31.55 -7.94 17.21
C PRO A 304 -32.19 -7.90 15.82
N ASP A 305 -32.25 -6.72 15.20
CA ASP A 305 -32.82 -6.52 13.86
C ASP A 305 -31.79 -6.72 12.73
N GLY A 306 -30.59 -7.18 13.08
CA GLY A 306 -29.49 -7.46 12.16
C GLY A 306 -28.49 -6.32 12.01
N GLY A 307 -27.33 -6.65 11.43
CA GLY A 307 -26.25 -5.70 11.14
C GLY A 307 -25.15 -5.68 12.21
N PHE A 308 -23.92 -5.51 11.74
CA PHE A 308 -22.72 -5.46 12.58
C PHE A 308 -22.09 -4.06 12.67
N SER A 309 -22.47 -3.12 11.79
CA SER A 309 -21.78 -1.84 11.67
C SER A 309 -21.90 -0.98 12.94
N GLN A 310 -23.11 -0.76 13.44
CA GLN A 310 -23.34 0.05 14.65
C GLN A 310 -22.72 -0.61 15.91
N PRO A 311 -22.92 -1.92 16.18
CA PRO A 311 -22.20 -2.61 17.25
C PRO A 311 -20.68 -2.49 17.16
N SER A 312 -20.11 -2.56 15.95
CA SER A 312 -18.67 -2.43 15.75
C SER A 312 -18.16 -1.03 16.07
N ARG A 313 -18.89 0.02 15.65
CA ARG A 313 -18.56 1.41 15.99
C ARG A 313 -18.61 1.64 17.49
N LYS A 314 -19.65 1.12 18.16
CA LYS A 314 -19.77 1.18 19.63
C LYS A 314 -18.63 0.45 20.33
N ALA A 315 -18.29 -0.77 19.93
CA ALA A 315 -17.19 -1.54 20.51
C ALA A 315 -15.84 -0.79 20.38
N LEU A 316 -15.57 -0.17 19.22
CA LEU A 316 -14.37 0.64 19.03
C LEU A 316 -14.36 1.88 19.95
N ALA A 317 -15.48 2.60 20.03
CA ALA A 317 -15.61 3.80 20.87
C ALA A 317 -15.47 3.49 22.37
N ASP A 318 -16.06 2.39 22.84
CA ASP A 318 -15.99 1.93 24.22
C ASP A 318 -14.55 1.49 24.57
N TYR A 319 -13.87 0.77 23.67
CA TYR A 319 -12.47 0.39 23.86
C TYR A 319 -11.53 1.60 23.84
N ALA A 320 -11.73 2.54 22.92
CA ALA A 320 -10.97 3.78 22.85
C ALA A 320 -11.13 4.60 24.14
N ALA A 321 -12.34 4.69 24.70
CA ALA A 321 -12.58 5.34 26.00
C ALA A 321 -11.72 4.72 27.10
N ASN A 322 -11.69 3.39 27.18
CA ASN A 322 -10.89 2.66 28.16
C ASN A 322 -9.38 2.88 27.98
N ILE A 323 -8.89 2.86 26.74
CA ILE A 323 -7.47 3.12 26.45
C ILE A 323 -7.07 4.56 26.79
N ASN A 324 -7.92 5.52 26.45
CA ASN A 324 -7.70 6.93 26.76
C ASN A 324 -7.66 7.14 28.28
N ARG A 325 -8.59 6.55 29.03
CA ARG A 325 -8.57 6.53 30.51
C ARG A 325 -7.31 5.88 31.08
N LEU A 326 -6.90 4.72 30.57
CA LEU A 326 -5.70 4.00 31.05
C LEU A 326 -4.41 4.76 30.78
N THR A 327 -4.34 5.47 29.65
CA THR A 327 -3.16 6.28 29.29
C THR A 327 -3.16 7.65 29.97
N GLY A 328 -4.31 8.07 30.51
CA GLY A 328 -4.50 9.38 31.15
C GLY A 328 -4.39 10.53 30.16
N ASP A 329 -4.76 10.29 28.90
CA ASP A 329 -4.67 11.24 27.78
C ASP A 329 -3.27 11.82 27.51
N ARG A 330 -2.24 11.28 28.17
CA ARG A 330 -0.85 11.69 27.99
C ARG A 330 -0.37 11.40 26.59
N ASN A 331 0.52 12.24 26.08
CA ASN A 331 1.24 12.03 24.83
C ASN A 331 0.29 11.85 23.63
N ARG A 332 -0.89 12.50 23.67
CA ARG A 332 -1.86 12.55 22.57
C ARG A 332 -2.12 14.02 22.24
N ARG A 333 -1.58 14.48 21.10
CA ARG A 333 -1.72 15.88 20.64
C ARG A 333 -3.10 16.16 20.07
N PHE A 334 -3.67 15.15 19.41
CA PHE A 334 -4.97 15.24 18.77
C PHE A 334 -5.63 13.86 18.73
N HIS A 335 -6.95 13.87 18.74
CA HIS A 335 -7.76 12.78 18.20
C HIS A 335 -9.14 13.29 17.80
N GLY A 336 -9.69 12.69 16.75
CA GLY A 336 -11.00 13.04 16.24
C GLY A 336 -11.60 11.92 15.40
N HIS A 337 -12.87 12.06 15.05
CA HIS A 337 -13.60 11.08 14.27
C HIS A 337 -14.63 11.69 13.31
N THR A 338 -14.97 10.91 12.30
CA THR A 338 -16.09 11.13 11.38
C THR A 338 -16.90 9.85 11.30
N VAL A 339 -18.22 9.96 11.37
CA VAL A 339 -19.16 8.83 11.38
C VAL A 339 -20.28 9.04 10.37
N ILE A 340 -20.81 7.95 9.82
CA ILE A 340 -21.87 7.95 8.81
C ILE A 340 -23.18 8.60 9.29
N ASP A 341 -23.58 8.37 10.54
CA ASP A 341 -24.77 8.98 11.15
C ASP A 341 -24.37 10.03 12.18
N ARG A 342 -24.71 11.29 11.91
CA ARG A 342 -24.44 12.43 12.80
C ARG A 342 -25.14 12.34 14.15
N ASN A 343 -26.18 11.51 14.28
CA ASN A 343 -26.90 11.28 15.53
C ASN A 343 -26.14 10.31 16.45
N GLU A 344 -25.28 9.45 15.91
CA GLU A 344 -24.40 8.61 16.71
C GLU A 344 -23.31 9.47 17.37
N LYS A 345 -23.37 9.60 18.69
CA LYS A 345 -22.41 10.41 19.46
C LYS A 345 -21.35 9.54 20.11
N TYR A 346 -20.11 9.64 19.61
CA TYR A 346 -18.95 8.95 20.16
C TYR A 346 -17.96 9.93 20.79
N ALA A 347 -18.37 10.60 21.88
CA ALA A 347 -17.54 11.60 22.55
C ALA A 347 -16.15 11.07 22.99
N SER A 348 -16.02 9.76 23.23
CA SER A 348 -14.74 9.12 23.56
C SER A 348 -13.72 9.12 22.43
N LEU A 349 -14.15 9.36 21.19
CA LEU A 349 -13.32 9.44 19.99
C LEU A 349 -12.85 10.87 19.67
N GLY A 350 -12.98 11.80 20.62
CA GLY A 350 -12.46 13.17 20.47
C GLY A 350 -13.35 14.05 19.59
N THR A 351 -12.72 15.03 18.92
CA THR A 351 -13.43 16.01 18.10
C THR A 351 -14.23 15.34 16.98
N ALA A 352 -15.52 15.62 16.88
CA ALA A 352 -16.34 15.18 15.77
C ALA A 352 -16.16 16.12 14.56
N CYS A 353 -15.78 15.55 13.42
CA CYS A 353 -15.58 16.26 12.15
C CYS A 353 -16.69 15.87 11.16
N ASP A 354 -17.20 16.83 10.37
CA ASP A 354 -18.34 16.60 9.47
C ASP A 354 -17.97 15.81 8.21
N SER A 355 -16.68 15.79 7.84
CA SER A 355 -16.15 15.09 6.66
C SER A 355 -14.78 14.50 6.93
N PHE A 356 -14.35 13.57 6.05
CA PHE A 356 -13.00 13.02 6.09
C PHE A 356 -11.94 14.10 5.89
N ASP A 357 -12.16 15.07 5.00
CA ASP A 357 -11.22 16.16 4.73
C ASP A 357 -10.94 16.96 6.00
N GLN A 358 -11.98 17.39 6.72
CA GLN A 358 -11.83 18.12 7.99
C GLN A 358 -11.08 17.29 9.05
N LEU A 359 -11.34 15.99 9.11
CA LEU A 359 -10.66 15.08 10.03
C LEU A 359 -9.17 14.93 9.68
N ILE A 360 -8.86 14.77 8.40
CA ILE A 360 -7.50 14.65 7.88
C ILE A 360 -6.73 15.95 8.14
N ASP A 361 -7.30 17.10 7.78
CA ASP A 361 -6.66 18.40 7.97
C ASP A 361 -6.33 18.67 9.44
N ALA A 362 -7.27 18.43 10.34
CA ALA A 362 -7.05 18.60 11.77
C ALA A 362 -5.96 17.66 12.32
N ALA A 363 -5.94 16.40 11.87
CA ALA A 363 -4.93 15.42 12.28
C ALA A 363 -3.54 15.78 11.73
N VAL A 364 -3.46 16.22 10.48
CA VAL A 364 -2.22 16.61 9.82
C VAL A 364 -1.65 17.88 10.45
N GLU A 365 -2.49 18.87 10.78
CA GLU A 365 -2.07 20.08 11.49
C GLU A 365 -1.47 19.75 12.86
N ALA A 366 -2.11 18.86 13.63
CA ALA A 366 -1.59 18.44 14.92
C ALA A 366 -0.29 17.61 14.83
N ALA A 367 -0.10 16.88 13.72
CA ALA A 367 1.09 16.07 13.46
C ALA A 367 2.29 16.91 13.01
N LEU A 368 2.06 17.88 12.12
CA LEU A 368 3.06 18.76 11.51
C LEU A 368 2.54 20.21 11.49
N PRO A 369 2.62 20.95 12.62
CA PRO A 369 2.14 22.33 12.69
C PRO A 369 2.82 23.22 11.65
N THR A 370 2.05 24.09 11.00
CA THR A 370 2.62 25.09 10.09
C THR A 370 3.41 26.14 10.89
N THR A 371 4.65 26.40 10.50
CA THR A 371 5.60 27.26 11.22
C THR A 371 5.24 28.77 11.20
N GLU A 372 4.02 29.14 10.82
CA GLU A 372 3.58 30.54 10.79
C GLU A 372 3.15 31.08 12.17
N ASP A 373 2.85 30.22 13.15
CA ASP A 373 2.42 30.62 14.50
C ASP A 373 3.56 30.79 15.53
N GLN A 374 4.81 30.94 15.07
CA GLN A 374 5.96 31.30 15.91
C GLN A 374 6.69 32.52 15.33
N LYS A 375 6.05 33.68 15.36
CA LYS A 375 6.71 34.98 15.26
C LYS A 375 6.15 35.98 16.25
#